data_AF-A0A3D4EBW0-F1
#
_entry.id   AF-A0A3D4EBW0-F1
#
_cell.length_a   1.000
_cell.length_b   1.000
_cell.length_c   1.000
_cell.angle_alpha   90.00
_cell.angle_beta   90.00
_cell.angle_gamma   90.00
#
_symmetry.space_group_name_H-M   'P 1'
#
loop_
_entity.id
_entity.type
_entity.pdbx_description
1 polymer ?
#
loop_
_entity_poly.entity_id
_entity_poly.type
_entity_poly.pdbx_seq_one_letter_code
_entity_poly.pdbx_strand_id
1 'polypeptide(L)' 'RTYHISDSSELTPEWFHDGDKVGVCGATSTPGWLLEQVAERIFCRNIHK' A
#
# COMPACT_ATOMS: atom_id res chain seq x y z
N ARG A 1 -7.94 9.90 -0.99
CA ARG A 1 -7.52 9.66 -2.39
C ARG A 1 -7.53 8.15 -2.62
N THR A 2 -7.75 7.68 -3.84
CA THR A 2 -7.78 6.24 -4.14
C THR A 2 -6.97 5.98 -5.40
N TYR A 3 -6.08 4.99 -5.33
CA TYR A 3 -5.20 4.59 -6.41
C TYR A 3 -5.39 3.11 -6.68
N HIS A 4 -5.42 2.73 -7.96
CA HIS A 4 -5.40 1.33 -8.36
C HIS A 4 -3.96 0.97 -8.70
N ILE A 5 -3.47 -0.13 -8.11
CA ILE A 5 -2.15 -0.68 -8.39
C ILE A 5 -2.28 -2.18 -8.63
N SER A 6 -1.44 -2.73 -9.50
CA SER A 6 -1.40 -4.17 -9.77
C SER A 6 -0.33 -4.90 -8.94
N ASP A 7 0.68 -4.16 -8.47
CA ASP A 7 1.80 -4.68 -7.70
C ASP A 7 2.29 -3.65 -6.66
N SER A 8 2.98 -4.12 -5.63
CA SER A 8 3.56 -3.29 -4.56
C SER A 8 4.62 -2.29 -5.06
N SER A 9 5.25 -2.54 -6.20
CA SER A 9 6.25 -1.66 -6.81
C SER A 9 5.66 -0.37 -7.39
N GLU A 10 4.36 -0.35 -7.72
CA GLU A 10 3.65 0.83 -8.23
C GLU A 10 3.31 1.84 -7.13
N LEU A 11 3.60 1.55 -5.86
CA LEU A 11 3.38 2.46 -4.73
C LEU A 11 4.34 3.66 -4.76
N THR A 12 3.78 4.84 -5.03
CA THR A 12 4.58 6.08 -5.06
C THR A 12 4.67 6.75 -3.68
N PRO A 13 5.88 7.12 -3.19
CA PRO A 13 6.06 7.75 -1.87
C PRO A 13 5.28 9.05 -1.69
N GLU A 14 5.08 9.81 -2.78
CA GLU A 14 4.37 11.09 -2.77
C GLU A 14 2.88 10.98 -2.44
N TRP A 15 2.33 9.76 -2.45
CA TRP A 15 0.93 9.52 -2.08
C TRP A 15 0.70 9.51 -0.57
N PHE A 16 1.78 9.44 0.22
CA PHE A 16 1.73 9.26 1.67
C PHE A 16 2.38 10.43 2.39
N HIS A 17 1.71 10.95 3.41
CA HIS A 17 2.24 11.94 4.34
C HIS A 17 2.31 11.38 5.76
N ASP A 18 3.14 12.01 6.60
CA ASP A 18 3.29 11.59 7.99
C ASP A 18 1.95 11.75 8.74
N GLY A 19 1.56 10.71 9.49
CA GLY A 19 0.28 10.66 10.21
C GLY A 19 -0.94 10.26 9.38
N ASP A 20 -0.79 9.94 8.09
CA ASP A 20 -1.91 9.48 7.25
C ASP A 20 -2.42 8.09 7.66
N LYS A 21 -3.74 7.90 7.52
CA LYS A 21 -4.40 6.59 7.67
C LYS A 21 -4.71 6.04 6.29
N VAL A 22 -4.07 4.93 5.94
CA VAL A 22 -4.20 4.27 4.64
C VAL A 22 -4.98 2.96 4.80
N GLY A 23 -5.95 2.74 3.92
CA GLY A 23 -6.63 1.46 3.77
C GLY A 23 -6.20 0.76 2.49
N VAL A 24 -6.05 -0.57 2.53
CA VAL A 24 -5.74 -1.42 1.37
C VAL A 24 -6.92 -2.36 1.15
N CYS A 25 -7.38 -2.47 -0.11
CA CYS A 25 -8.46 -3.36 -0.51
C CYS A 25 -8.10 -4.04 -1.84
N GLY A 26 -8.59 -5.26 -2.06
CA GLY A 26 -8.33 -6.06 -3.25
C GLY A 26 -9.60 -6.46 -3.99
N ALA A 27 -9.46 -6.84 -5.26
CA ALA A 27 -10.54 -7.47 -6.01
C ALA A 27 -10.74 -8.92 -5.55
N THR A 28 -11.88 -9.53 -5.87
CA THR A 28 -12.18 -10.94 -5.52
C THR A 28 -11.13 -11.94 -6.04
N SER A 29 -10.45 -11.61 -7.13
CA SER A 29 -9.39 -12.43 -7.75
C SER A 29 -7.98 -12.13 -7.24
N THR A 30 -7.82 -11.14 -6.34
CA THR A 30 -6.51 -10.75 -5.81
C THR A 30 -6.14 -11.65 -4.63
N PRO A 31 -4.99 -12.34 -4.66
CA PRO A 31 -4.58 -13.20 -3.55
C PRO A 31 -4.18 -12.40 -2.31
N GLY A 32 -4.48 -12.94 -1.13
CA GLY A 32 -4.24 -12.26 0.16
C GLY A 32 -2.78 -11.90 0.41
N TRP A 33 -1.85 -12.76 0.01
CA TRP A 33 -0.39 -12.51 0.15
C TRP A 33 0.06 -11.25 -0.59
N LEU A 34 -0.64 -10.84 -1.66
CA LEU A 34 -0.31 -9.61 -2.38
C LEU A 34 -0.78 -8.38 -1.58
N LEU A 35 -1.95 -8.46 -0.97
CA LEU A 35 -2.47 -7.41 -0.08
C LEU A 35 -1.58 -7.23 1.15
N GLU A 36 -1.09 -8.33 1.73
CA GLU A 36 -0.14 -8.32 2.84
C GLU A 36 1.17 -7.64 2.43
N GLN A 37 1.77 -8.02 1.30
CA GLN A 37 2.98 -7.35 0.79
C GLN A 37 2.79 -5.84 0.56
N VAL A 38 1.63 -5.43 0.02
CA VAL A 38 1.31 -4.01 -0.16
C VAL A 38 1.21 -3.30 1.19
N ALA A 39 0.51 -3.91 2.16
CA ALA A 39 0.37 -3.34 3.51
C ALA A 39 1.71 -3.24 4.23
N GLU A 40 2.55 -4.27 4.17
CA GLU A 40 3.91 -4.26 4.72
C GLU A 40 4.77 -3.17 4.08
N ARG A 41 4.67 -2.98 2.76
CA ARG A 41 5.43 -1.96 2.04
C ARG A 41 5.05 -0.54 2.48
N ILE A 42 3.76 -0.30 2.72
CA ILE A 42 3.24 0.97 3.23
C ILE A 42 3.73 1.18 4.68
N PHE A 43 3.63 0.16 5.53
CA PHE A 43 4.05 0.25 6.94
C PHE A 43 5.56 0.44 7.11
N CYS A 44 6.37 -0.35 6.41
CA CYS A 44 7.83 -0.30 6.52
C CYS A 44 8.41 1.04 6.01
N ARG A 45 7.72 1.70 5.06
CA ARG A 45 8.05 3.07 4.63
C ARG A 45 7.85 4.12 5.74
N ASN A 46 6.94 3.90 6.68
CA ASN A 46 6.66 4.84 7.77
C ASN A 46 7.67 4.76 8.93
N ILE A 47 8.56 3.75 8.97
CA ILE A 47 9.56 3.57 10.05
C ILE A 47 10.93 4.21 9.72
N HIS A 48 11.17 4.59 8.46
CA HIS A 48 12.49 5.05 8.00
C HIS A 48 12.55 6.53 7.58
N LYS A 49 11.73 7.41 8.17
CA LYS A 49 11.90 8.86 8.04
C LYS A 49 12.12 9.52 9.38
#